data_AF-A0A259DPN6-F1
#
_entry.id   AF-A0A259DPN6-F1
#
_cell.length_a   1.000
_cell.length_b   1.000
_cell.length_c   1.000
_cell.angle_alpha   90.00
_cell.angle_beta   90.00
_cell.angle_gamma   90.00
#
_symmetry.space_group_name_H-M   'P 1'
#
loop_
_entity.id
_entity.type
_entity.pdbx_description
1 polymer ?
#
loop_
_entity_poly.entity_id
_entity_poly.type
_entity_poly.pdbx_seq_one_letter_code
_entity_poly.pdbx_strand_id
1 'polypeptide(L)'
;MTRGGRSNDLDEPERKCIVTGEVQPKSGLIRFCLDPDDVVTPDILARLPGRGFYVSADRKAIEKAAAKGLFARAAKQPVKVPEGLADLVESLLLRRVQETISLCRKANAAVTGYEKVKEWLMDGRARVLVQASDGSERGKTKLRPPENGGGFIGCLTARELGL
;
A
#
# COMPACT_ATOMS: atom_id res chain seq x y z
N MET A 1 23.59 19.88 30.34
CA MET A 1 22.29 20.16 29.68
C MET A 1 22.29 19.51 28.30
N THR A 2 22.17 18.19 28.26
CA THR A 2 22.12 17.41 27.02
C THR A 2 20.77 17.65 26.35
N ARG A 3 20.80 18.22 25.15
CA ARG A 3 19.63 18.33 24.26
C ARG A 3 19.09 16.92 24.03
N GLY A 4 17.97 16.60 24.68
CA GLY A 4 17.22 15.38 24.41
C GLY A 4 16.88 15.34 22.92
N GLY A 5 17.42 14.33 22.24
CA GLY A 5 17.06 14.04 20.86
C GLY A 5 15.56 13.82 20.81
N ARG A 6 14.86 14.67 20.04
CA ARG A 6 13.51 14.38 19.61
C ARG A 6 13.54 13.02 18.92
N SER A 7 12.77 12.07 19.43
CA SER A 7 12.37 10.92 18.64
C SER A 7 11.70 11.45 17.37
N ASN A 8 12.19 11.04 16.20
CA ASN A 8 11.57 11.36 14.92
C ASN A 8 10.19 10.69 14.85
N ASP A 9 9.16 11.33 15.39
CA ASP A 9 7.81 11.13 14.86
C ASP A 9 7.80 11.83 13.50
N LEU A 10 7.72 11.01 12.47
CA LEU A 10 7.92 11.36 11.08
C LEU A 10 6.94 12.47 10.66
N ASP A 11 7.51 13.58 10.20
CA ASP A 11 6.85 14.74 9.58
C ASP A 11 6.29 14.33 8.20
N GLU A 12 5.39 13.34 8.17
CA GLU A 12 4.84 12.80 6.93
C GLU A 12 3.96 13.86 6.26
N PRO A 13 4.25 14.28 5.01
CA PRO A 13 3.53 15.38 4.40
C PRO A 13 2.04 15.06 4.28
N GLU A 14 1.19 15.86 4.93
CA GLU A 14 -0.26 15.68 4.84
C GLU A 14 -0.80 16.13 3.49
N ARG A 15 -1.87 15.50 3.03
CA ARG A 15 -2.55 15.85 1.79
C ARG A 15 -4.06 15.77 1.98
N LYS A 16 -4.78 16.58 1.20
CA LYS A 16 -6.25 16.61 1.21
C LYS A 16 -6.79 15.64 0.15
N CYS A 17 -7.69 14.76 0.57
CA CYS A 17 -8.44 13.90 -0.35
C CYS A 17 -9.42 14.75 -1.17
N ILE A 18 -9.39 14.63 -2.50
CA ILE A 18 -10.31 15.39 -3.38
C ILE A 18 -11.78 14.92 -3.27
N VAL A 19 -12.01 13.75 -2.66
CA VAL A 19 -13.33 13.12 -2.55
C VAL A 19 -13.99 13.40 -1.20
N THR A 20 -13.27 13.18 -0.11
CA THR A 20 -13.79 13.39 1.27
C THR A 20 -13.52 14.80 1.77
N GLY A 21 -12.49 15.47 1.24
CA GLY A 21 -12.03 16.77 1.73
C GLY A 21 -11.21 16.67 3.03
N GLU A 22 -11.01 15.48 3.56
CA GLU A 22 -10.21 15.26 4.77
C GLU A 22 -8.72 15.38 4.45
N VAL A 23 -7.99 15.93 5.41
CA VAL A 23 -6.53 15.98 5.41
C VAL A 23 -6.02 14.79 6.21
N GLN A 24 -5.13 14.00 5.60
CA GLN A 24 -4.55 12.83 6.25
C GLN A 24 -3.10 12.61 5.77
N PRO A 25 -2.31 11.78 6.47
CA PRO A 25 -0.96 11.41 6.04
C PRO A 25 -0.95 10.85 4.62
N LYS A 26 0.12 11.13 3.87
CA LYS A 26 0.27 10.66 2.48
C LYS A 26 0.18 9.15 2.34
N SER A 27 0.59 8.40 3.36
CA SER A 27 0.51 6.94 3.41
C SER A 27 -0.93 6.39 3.29
N GLY A 28 -1.95 7.15 3.70
CA GLY A 28 -3.37 6.79 3.55
C GLY A 28 -4.00 7.20 2.22
N LEU A 29 -3.22 7.75 1.29
CA LEU A 29 -3.71 8.34 0.05
C LEU A 29 -3.02 7.74 -1.19
N ILE A 30 -3.78 7.60 -2.26
CA ILE A 30 -3.27 7.29 -3.60
C ILE A 30 -3.11 8.59 -4.38
N ARG A 31 -1.91 8.80 -4.92
CA ARG A 31 -1.63 9.90 -5.84
C ARG A 31 -2.09 9.50 -7.24
N PHE A 32 -2.71 10.45 -7.93
CA PHE A 32 -3.01 10.38 -9.35
C PHE A 32 -2.40 11.58 -10.07
N CYS A 33 -2.07 11.41 -11.34
CA CYS A 33 -1.55 12.44 -12.24
C CYS A 33 -2.26 12.30 -13.60
N LEU A 34 -1.98 13.22 -14.51
CA LEU A 34 -2.34 13.07 -15.92
C LEU A 34 -1.13 12.60 -16.72
N ASP A 35 -1.36 11.71 -17.66
CA ASP A 35 -0.41 11.40 -18.72
C ASP A 35 -0.47 12.46 -19.84
N PRO A 36 0.40 12.38 -20.86
CA PRO A 36 0.39 13.31 -22.00
C PRO A 36 -0.91 13.31 -22.83
N ASP A 37 -1.77 12.30 -22.71
CA ASP A 37 -3.03 12.15 -23.44
C ASP A 37 -4.27 12.55 -22.61
N ASP A 38 -4.02 13.26 -21.49
CA ASP A 38 -4.98 13.71 -20.48
C ASP A 38 -5.73 12.57 -19.77
N VAL A 39 -5.12 11.37 -19.70
CA VAL A 39 -5.67 10.22 -18.98
C VAL A 39 -5.28 10.27 -17.51
N VAL A 40 -6.23 10.01 -16.62
CA VAL A 40 -5.99 9.88 -15.19
C VAL A 40 -5.19 8.61 -14.91
N THR A 41 -3.97 8.76 -14.42
CA THR A 41 -3.03 7.67 -14.15
C THR A 41 -2.73 7.57 -12.65
N PRO A 42 -2.87 6.38 -12.04
CA PRO A 42 -2.39 6.12 -10.68
C PRO A 42 -0.86 6.22 -10.59
N ASP A 43 -0.36 6.97 -9.62
CA ASP A 43 1.06 7.10 -9.34
C ASP A 43 1.40 6.54 -7.95
N ILE A 44 1.46 5.22 -7.87
CA ILE A 44 1.70 4.47 -6.62
C ILE A 44 3.05 4.82 -5.99
N LEU A 45 4.06 5.15 -6.80
CA LEU A 45 5.41 5.48 -6.32
C LEU A 45 5.61 6.98 -6.06
N ALA A 46 4.63 7.81 -6.41
CA ALA A 46 4.71 9.26 -6.36
C ALA A 46 5.92 9.84 -7.13
N ARG A 47 6.24 9.28 -8.30
CA ARG A 47 7.41 9.66 -9.13
C ARG A 47 7.06 10.32 -10.46
N LEU A 48 5.79 10.31 -10.85
CA LEU A 48 5.39 10.90 -12.13
C LEU A 48 5.45 12.44 -12.07
N PRO A 49 5.91 13.10 -13.15
CA PRO A 49 5.95 14.55 -13.20
C PRO A 49 4.52 15.14 -13.26
N GLY A 50 4.42 16.47 -13.06
CA GLY A 50 3.17 17.20 -13.22
C GLY A 50 2.32 17.32 -11.95
N ARG A 51 1.11 17.87 -12.12
CA ARG A 51 0.19 18.14 -11.01
C ARG A 51 -0.38 16.83 -10.48
N GLY A 52 -0.04 16.50 -9.24
CA GLY A 52 -0.63 15.38 -8.52
C GLY A 52 -1.88 15.76 -7.74
N PHE A 53 -2.86 14.87 -7.70
CA PHE A 53 -4.04 14.94 -6.85
C PHE A 53 -4.18 13.66 -6.04
N TYR A 54 -4.80 13.75 -4.87
CA TYR A 54 -4.80 12.67 -3.88
C TYR A 54 -6.23 12.22 -3.58
N VAL A 55 -6.43 10.91 -3.51
CA VAL A 55 -7.69 10.26 -3.12
C VAL A 55 -7.38 9.27 -1.99
N SER A 56 -8.28 9.09 -1.03
CA SER A 56 -8.17 8.04 -0.01
C SER A 56 -7.91 6.69 -0.66
N ALA A 57 -7.06 5.85 -0.05
CA ALA A 57 -6.79 4.49 -0.48
C ALA A 57 -7.98 3.56 -0.19
N ASP A 58 -9.14 3.92 -0.74
CA ASP A 58 -10.42 3.24 -0.62
C ASP A 58 -11.06 3.14 -2.01
N ARG A 59 -11.53 1.95 -2.37
CA ARG A 59 -12.12 1.66 -3.67
C ARG A 59 -13.31 2.56 -3.98
N LYS A 60 -14.21 2.76 -3.01
CA LYS A 60 -15.42 3.59 -3.20
C LYS A 60 -15.05 5.05 -3.41
N ALA A 61 -14.02 5.55 -2.73
CA ALA A 61 -13.50 6.90 -2.93
C ALA A 61 -12.98 7.08 -4.37
N ILE A 62 -12.20 6.13 -4.88
CA ILE A 62 -11.66 6.18 -6.25
C ILE A 62 -12.79 6.14 -7.29
N GLU A 63 -13.75 5.22 -7.14
CA GLU A 63 -14.91 5.12 -8.03
C GLU A 63 -15.77 6.39 -7.99
N LYS A 64 -15.98 6.97 -6.80
CA LYS A 64 -16.68 8.25 -6.66
C LYS A 64 -15.93 9.41 -7.31
N ALA A 65 -14.61 9.43 -7.26
CA ALA A 65 -13.78 10.44 -7.92
C ALA A 65 -13.96 10.40 -9.45
N ALA A 66 -13.98 9.19 -10.01
CA ALA A 66 -14.24 8.94 -11.42
C ALA A 66 -15.65 9.37 -11.83
N ALA A 67 -16.68 8.85 -11.14
CA ALA A 67 -18.08 9.07 -11.49
C ALA A 67 -18.53 10.53 -11.36
N LYS A 68 -17.99 11.29 -10.40
CA LYS A 68 -18.36 12.70 -10.17
C LYS A 68 -17.49 13.72 -10.92
N GLY A 69 -16.57 13.27 -11.77
CA GLY A 69 -15.66 14.14 -12.52
C GLY A 69 -14.73 14.97 -11.62
N LEU A 70 -14.36 14.45 -10.44
CA LEU A 70 -13.53 15.18 -9.49
C LEU A 70 -12.09 15.34 -9.98
N PHE A 71 -11.61 14.39 -10.79
CA PHE A 71 -10.30 14.50 -11.44
C PHE A 71 -10.21 15.69 -12.40
N ALA A 72 -11.22 15.93 -13.22
CA ALA A 72 -11.26 17.10 -14.11
C ALA A 72 -11.19 18.42 -13.31
N ARG A 73 -11.96 18.50 -12.21
CA ARG A 73 -11.94 19.67 -11.32
C ARG A 73 -10.58 19.88 -10.66
N ALA A 74 -9.94 18.81 -10.20
CA ALA A 74 -8.62 18.87 -9.58
C ALA A 74 -7.51 19.22 -10.60
N ALA A 75 -7.63 18.70 -11.82
CA ALA A 75 -6.72 18.99 -12.93
C ALA A 75 -6.90 20.42 -13.47
N LYS A 76 -8.11 20.99 -13.36
CA LYS A 76 -8.56 22.24 -13.98
C LYS A 76 -8.60 22.18 -15.52
N GLN A 77 -8.82 20.99 -16.07
CA GLN A 77 -8.99 20.74 -17.50
C GLN A 77 -9.83 19.47 -17.73
N PRO A 78 -10.37 19.25 -18.94
CA PRO A 78 -10.97 17.98 -19.30
C PRO A 78 -9.97 16.83 -19.14
N VAL A 79 -10.44 15.67 -18.68
CA VAL A 79 -9.59 14.47 -18.49
C VAL A 79 -10.34 13.22 -18.92
N LYS A 80 -9.61 12.19 -19.30
CA LYS A 80 -10.13 10.85 -19.57
C LYS A 80 -9.91 9.99 -18.34
N VAL A 81 -10.96 9.32 -17.87
CA VAL A 81 -10.83 8.35 -16.77
C VAL A 81 -10.94 6.95 -17.37
N PRO A 82 -9.92 6.09 -17.23
CA PRO A 82 -9.98 4.75 -17.76
C PRO A 82 -11.06 3.93 -17.02
N GLU A 83 -11.73 3.05 -17.76
CA GLU A 83 -12.62 2.05 -17.16
C GLU A 83 -11.82 1.14 -16.22
N GLY A 84 -12.43 0.71 -15.12
CA GLY A 84 -11.75 -0.14 -14.13
C GLY A 84 -10.59 0.56 -13.40
N LEU A 85 -10.57 1.89 -13.29
CA LEU A 85 -9.50 2.63 -12.60
C LEU A 85 -9.19 2.07 -11.19
N ALA A 86 -10.21 1.68 -10.43
CA ALA A 86 -10.02 1.09 -9.10
C ALA A 86 -9.33 -0.28 -9.15
N ASP A 87 -9.68 -1.12 -10.13
CA ASP A 87 -9.03 -2.41 -10.36
C ASP A 87 -7.56 -2.23 -10.79
N LEU A 88 -7.30 -1.23 -11.64
CA LEU A 88 -5.94 -0.86 -12.02
C LEU A 88 -5.12 -0.44 -10.79
N VAL A 89 -5.66 0.40 -9.91
CA VAL A 89 -4.99 0.80 -8.65
C VAL A 89 -4.67 -0.42 -7.79
N GLU A 90 -5.63 -1.33 -7.59
CA GLU A 90 -5.45 -2.55 -6.81
C GLU A 90 -4.34 -3.44 -7.40
N SER A 91 -4.35 -3.65 -8.72
CA SER A 91 -3.33 -4.46 -9.40
C SER A 91 -1.92 -3.87 -9.27
N LEU A 92 -1.78 -2.53 -9.35
CA LEU A 92 -0.49 -1.85 -9.21
C LEU A 92 0.02 -1.90 -7.77
N LEU A 93 -0.87 -1.75 -6.78
CA LEU A 93 -0.53 -1.90 -5.37
C LEU A 93 -0.08 -3.33 -5.05
N LEU A 94 -0.84 -4.33 -5.52
CA LEU A 94 -0.51 -5.74 -5.38
C LEU A 94 0.88 -6.03 -5.97
N ARG A 95 1.11 -5.60 -7.21
CA ARG A 95 2.41 -5.76 -7.88
C ARG A 95 3.54 -5.13 -7.07
N ARG A 96 3.33 -3.93 -6.52
CA ARG A 96 4.33 -3.25 -5.70
C ARG A 96 4.67 -4.04 -4.43
N VAL A 97 3.67 -4.63 -3.78
CA VAL A 97 3.86 -5.49 -2.61
C VAL A 97 4.63 -6.75 -3.00
N GLN A 98 4.26 -7.40 -4.10
CA GLN A 98 4.94 -8.60 -4.62
C GLN A 98 6.41 -8.37 -4.97
N GLU A 99 6.72 -7.25 -5.63
CA GLU A 99 8.08 -6.84 -5.94
C GLU A 99 8.90 -6.64 -4.67
N THR A 100 8.31 -6.01 -3.65
CA THR A 100 8.96 -5.79 -2.34
C THR A 100 9.24 -7.12 -1.63
N ILE A 101 8.27 -8.03 -1.56
CA ILE A 101 8.45 -9.37 -0.98
C ILE A 101 9.56 -10.13 -1.73
N SER A 102 9.56 -10.05 -3.06
CA SER A 102 10.55 -10.71 -3.90
C SER A 102 11.97 -10.18 -3.66
N LEU A 103 12.12 -8.86 -3.50
CA LEU A 103 13.40 -8.24 -3.11
C LEU A 103 13.85 -8.68 -1.71
N CYS A 104 12.94 -8.71 -0.73
CA CYS A 104 13.26 -9.19 0.61
C CYS A 104 13.72 -10.65 0.61
N ARG A 105 13.10 -11.52 -0.17
CA ARG A 105 13.53 -12.93 -0.34
C ARG A 105 14.94 -13.00 -0.95
N LYS A 106 15.21 -12.25 -2.02
CA LYS A 106 16.54 -12.18 -2.64
C LYS A 106 17.63 -11.68 -1.69
N ALA A 107 17.28 -10.77 -0.78
CA ALA A 107 18.18 -10.23 0.23
C ALA A 107 18.31 -11.11 1.49
N ASN A 108 17.68 -12.30 1.54
CA ASN A 108 17.55 -13.14 2.73
C ASN A 108 16.91 -12.43 3.95
N ALA A 109 16.10 -11.40 3.68
CA ALA A 109 15.35 -10.63 4.68
C ALA A 109 13.89 -11.13 4.86
N ALA A 110 13.47 -12.12 4.07
CA ALA A 110 12.19 -12.80 4.21
C ALA A 110 12.36 -14.31 3.95
N VAL A 111 11.67 -15.12 4.76
CA VAL A 111 11.66 -16.59 4.64
C VAL A 111 10.24 -17.10 4.37
N THR A 112 10.16 -18.29 3.78
CA THR A 112 8.89 -19.00 3.52
C THR A 112 9.02 -20.44 4.00
N GLY A 113 7.86 -21.09 4.20
CA GLY A 113 7.76 -22.43 4.76
C GLY A 113 7.58 -22.41 6.29
N TYR A 114 6.74 -23.31 6.78
CA TYR A 114 6.27 -23.29 8.17
C TYR A 114 7.41 -23.32 9.20
N GLU A 115 8.35 -24.26 9.09
CA GLU A 115 9.43 -24.42 10.08
C GLU A 115 10.36 -23.20 10.14
N LYS A 116 10.79 -22.67 8.98
CA LYS A 116 11.66 -21.48 8.92
C LYS A 116 10.98 -20.23 9.47
N VAL A 117 9.70 -20.04 9.15
CA VAL A 117 8.92 -18.90 9.66
C VAL A 117 8.73 -19.03 11.17
N LYS A 118 8.42 -20.22 11.66
CA LYS A 118 8.28 -20.50 13.10
C LYS A 118 9.59 -20.19 13.85
N GLU A 119 10.72 -20.67 13.35
CA GLU A 119 12.05 -20.38 13.90
C GLU A 119 12.30 -18.87 13.99
N TRP A 120 12.09 -18.12 12.90
CA TRP A 120 12.28 -16.67 12.89
C TRP A 120 11.36 -15.91 13.85
N LEU A 121 10.14 -16.39 14.06
CA LEU A 121 9.20 -15.82 15.01
C LEU A 121 9.66 -16.10 16.45
N MET A 122 10.06 -17.33 16.76
CA MET A 122 10.53 -17.74 18.08
C MET A 122 11.83 -17.02 18.48
N ASP A 123 12.74 -16.84 17.53
CA ASP A 123 14.00 -16.12 17.73
C ASP A 123 13.83 -14.58 17.79
N GLY A 124 12.61 -14.07 17.59
CA GLY A 124 12.34 -12.62 17.56
C GLY A 124 12.94 -11.89 16.35
N ARG A 125 13.38 -12.62 15.33
CA ARG A 125 13.98 -12.07 14.09
C ARG A 125 12.94 -11.47 13.15
N ALA A 126 11.74 -12.05 13.13
CA ALA A 126 10.65 -11.57 12.30
C ALA A 126 10.00 -10.31 12.90
N ARG A 127 9.80 -9.27 12.06
CA ARG A 127 9.04 -8.06 12.40
C ARG A 127 7.64 -8.03 11.80
N VAL A 128 7.42 -8.77 10.72
CA VAL A 128 6.12 -8.86 10.05
C VAL A 128 5.85 -10.32 9.71
N LEU A 129 4.67 -10.82 10.07
CA LEU A 129 4.16 -12.10 9.64
C LEU A 129 3.19 -11.87 8.47
N VAL A 130 3.48 -12.50 7.33
CA VAL A 130 2.59 -12.49 6.16
C VAL A 130 2.01 -13.88 5.98
N GLN A 131 0.68 -13.99 5.95
CA GLN A 131 -0.04 -15.24 5.72
C GLN A 131 -1.02 -15.10 4.57
N ALA A 132 -1.16 -16.19 3.82
CA ALA A 132 -2.15 -16.28 2.76
C ALA A 132 -3.57 -16.22 3.34
N SER A 133 -4.44 -15.37 2.79
CA SER A 133 -5.84 -15.23 3.18
C SER A 133 -6.62 -16.54 2.98
N ASP A 134 -6.35 -17.23 1.87
CA ASP A 134 -6.85 -18.54 1.45
C ASP A 134 -6.04 -19.73 2.03
N GLY A 135 -5.09 -19.46 2.93
CA GLY A 135 -4.37 -20.50 3.65
C GLY A 135 -5.27 -21.28 4.62
N SER A 136 -4.95 -22.55 4.86
CA SER A 136 -5.74 -23.41 5.79
C SER A 136 -5.82 -22.81 7.21
N GLU A 137 -7.01 -22.82 7.80
CA GLU A 137 -7.27 -22.32 9.18
C GLU A 137 -6.35 -22.98 10.23
N ARG A 138 -6.13 -24.29 10.10
CA ARG A 138 -5.24 -25.06 10.98
C ARG A 138 -3.77 -24.63 10.86
N GLY A 139 -3.35 -24.14 9.69
CA GLY A 139 -2.00 -23.62 9.47
C GLY A 139 -1.85 -22.21 10.02
N LYS A 140 -2.84 -21.34 9.78
CA LYS A 140 -2.82 -19.93 10.21
C LYS A 140 -2.76 -19.79 11.73
N THR A 141 -3.54 -20.58 12.46
CA THR A 141 -3.62 -20.54 13.94
C THR A 141 -2.35 -20.98 14.67
N LYS A 142 -1.43 -21.68 14.01
CA LYS A 142 -0.19 -22.19 14.62
C LYS A 142 0.94 -21.16 14.72
N LEU A 143 0.86 -20.08 13.94
CA LEU A 143 1.85 -19.02 13.95
C LEU A 143 1.19 -17.76 14.48
N ARG A 144 1.87 -17.08 15.40
CA ARG A 144 1.41 -15.79 15.92
C ARG A 144 2.30 -14.67 15.39
N PRO A 145 1.75 -13.48 15.14
CA PRO A 145 2.55 -12.30 14.83
C PRO A 145 3.55 -12.01 15.97
N PRO A 146 4.67 -11.32 15.67
CA PRO A 146 5.69 -11.00 16.69
C PRO A 146 5.14 -10.14 17.84
N GLU A 147 5.50 -10.46 19.08
CA GLU A 147 4.88 -9.93 20.31
C GLU A 147 5.20 -8.46 20.65
N ASN A 148 6.02 -7.75 19.86
CA ASN A 148 6.49 -6.38 20.14
C ASN A 148 6.15 -5.38 19.03
N GLY A 149 4.85 -5.17 18.78
CA GLY A 149 4.39 -4.27 17.70
C GLY A 149 4.71 -4.79 16.31
N GLY A 150 4.91 -6.11 16.18
CA GLY A 150 5.10 -6.76 14.89
C GLY A 150 3.83 -6.69 14.04
N GLY A 151 4.02 -6.49 12.74
CA GLY A 151 2.90 -6.42 11.79
C GLY A 151 2.34 -7.79 11.44
N PHE A 152 1.05 -7.83 11.13
CA PHE A 152 0.41 -8.96 10.48
C PHE A 152 -0.23 -8.53 9.17
N ILE A 153 0.02 -9.28 8.09
CA ILE A 153 -0.58 -9.06 6.78
C ILE A 153 -1.25 -10.37 6.35
N GLY A 154 -2.57 -10.33 6.19
CA GLY A 154 -3.39 -11.50 5.86
C GLY A 154 -4.33 -11.32 4.68
N CYS A 155 -4.13 -10.27 3.86
CA CYS A 155 -5.03 -9.92 2.76
C CYS A 155 -4.63 -10.50 1.39
N LEU A 156 -3.41 -11.05 1.27
CA LEU A 156 -2.90 -11.63 0.03
C LEU A 156 -3.22 -13.12 -0.04
N THR A 157 -3.57 -13.63 -1.21
CA THR A 157 -3.71 -15.08 -1.46
C THR A 157 -2.36 -15.78 -1.54
N ALA A 158 -2.34 -17.12 -1.44
CA ALA A 158 -1.13 -17.93 -1.59
C ALA A 158 -0.47 -17.69 -2.95
N ARG A 159 -1.28 -17.63 -4.02
CA ARG A 159 -0.83 -17.31 -5.37
C ARG A 159 -0.18 -15.92 -5.43
N GLU A 160 -0.79 -14.92 -4.80
CA GLU A 160 -0.24 -13.56 -4.76
C GLU A 160 1.06 -13.47 -3.96
N LEU A 161 1.23 -14.30 -2.94
CA LEU A 161 2.49 -14.43 -2.19
C LEU A 161 3.57 -15.22 -2.95
N GLY A 162 3.24 -15.82 -4.09
CA GLY A 162 4.12 -16.71 -4.84
C GLY A 162 4.47 -17.96 -4.04
N LEU A 163 3.47 -18.54 -3.36
CA LEU A 163 3.54 -19.80 -2.61
C LEU A 163 2.79 -20.93 -3.34
#